data_AF-A0A7L0KE99-F1
#
_entry.id   AF-A0A7L0KE99-F1
#
_cell.length_a   1.000
_cell.length_b   1.000
_cell.length_c   1.000
_cell.angle_alpha   90.00
_cell.angle_beta   90.00
_cell.angle_gamma   90.00
#
_symmetry.space_group_name_H-M   'P 1'
#
loop_
_entity.id
_entity.type
_entity.pdbx_description
1 polymer ?
#
loop_
_entity_poly.entity_id
_entity_poly.type
_entity_poly.pdbx_seq_one_letter_code
_entity_poly.pdbx_strand_id
1 'polypeptide(L)'
;LESSLLTQPWASVCFGESAFIAKACFGDTGYILLISDLSSVWCESADAEAVGQRSKELNKRLTAHVSSFLRRLDNLMSPLLAGRPDSATSFSCHRAAGGLSLRVRSELSGLPFYWDFHCCPAPVETV
;
A
#
# COMPACT_ATOMS: atom_id res chain seq x y z
N LEU A 1 11.56 -6.00 -8.09
CA LEU A 1 10.21 -5.50 -7.76
C LEU A 1 9.49 -5.00 -9.01
N GLU A 2 10.08 -4.10 -9.81
CA GLU A 2 9.44 -3.56 -11.03
C GLU A 2 9.01 -4.64 -12.03
N SER A 3 9.89 -5.59 -12.40
CA SER A 3 9.53 -6.68 -13.31
C SER A 3 8.39 -7.56 -12.77
N SER A 4 8.35 -7.75 -11.44
CA SER A 4 7.31 -8.53 -10.77
C SER A 4 5.99 -7.78 -10.67
N LEU A 5 6.00 -6.44 -10.65
CA LEU A 5 4.82 -5.58 -10.67
C LEU A 5 4.15 -5.56 -12.06
N LEU A 6 4.95 -5.66 -13.13
CA LEU A 6 4.41 -5.74 -14.49
C LEU A 6 3.51 -6.97 -14.69
N THR A 7 3.81 -8.07 -13.98
CA THR A 7 3.01 -9.30 -14.05
C THR A 7 1.83 -9.33 -13.06
N GLN A 8 1.70 -8.33 -12.17
CA GLN A 8 0.56 -8.26 -11.26
C GLN A 8 -0.69 -7.79 -12.00
N PRO A 9 -1.85 -8.43 -11.77
CA PRO A 9 -3.10 -8.00 -12.35
C PRO A 9 -3.54 -6.66 -11.75
N TRP A 10 -4.21 -5.84 -12.56
CA TRP A 10 -4.98 -4.71 -12.05
C TRP A 10 -6.26 -5.21 -11.40
N ALA A 11 -6.52 -4.73 -10.19
CA ALA A 11 -7.70 -5.06 -9.41
C ALA A 11 -8.56 -3.83 -9.18
N SER A 12 -9.87 -3.97 -9.27
CA SER A 12 -10.81 -2.94 -8.83
C SER A 12 -10.82 -2.90 -7.29
N VAL A 13 -10.57 -1.73 -6.72
CA VAL A 13 -10.51 -1.53 -5.27
C VAL A 13 -11.30 -0.28 -4.86
N CYS A 14 -11.85 -0.30 -3.65
CA CYS A 14 -12.52 0.86 -3.07
C CYS A 14 -11.80 1.28 -1.79
N PHE A 15 -11.49 2.57 -1.70
CA PHE A 15 -10.88 3.18 -0.52
C PHE A 15 -11.85 4.21 0.05
N GLY A 16 -12.64 3.80 1.04
CA GLY A 16 -13.83 4.55 1.44
C GLY A 16 -14.85 4.58 0.29
N GLU A 17 -15.31 5.78 -0.09
CA GLU A 17 -16.29 5.99 -1.16
C GLU A 17 -15.68 6.13 -2.56
N SER A 18 -14.34 6.13 -2.66
CA SER A 18 -13.62 6.33 -3.92
C SER A 18 -13.21 5.00 -4.54
N ALA A 19 -13.52 4.83 -5.83
CA ALA A 19 -13.17 3.64 -6.61
C ALA A 19 -11.88 3.88 -7.41
N PHE A 20 -11.03 2.86 -7.46
CA PHE A 20 -9.77 2.85 -8.17
C PHE A 20 -9.51 1.49 -8.82
N ILE A 21 -8.52 1.45 -9.70
CA ILE A 21 -7.78 0.23 -10.00
C ILE A 21 -6.41 0.31 -9.34
N ALA A 22 -5.92 -0.82 -8.83
CA ALA A 22 -4.61 -0.89 -8.19
C ALA A 22 -3.90 -2.20 -8.50
N LYS A 23 -2.57 -2.17 -8.43
CA LYS A 23 -1.72 -3.36 -8.38
C LYS A 23 -0.51 -3.09 -7.50
N ALA A 24 -0.04 -4.12 -6.81
CA ALA A 24 1.07 -3.97 -5.89
C ALA A 24 1.98 -5.21 -5.94
N CYS A 25 3.26 -5.01 -5.65
CA CYS A 25 4.22 -6.08 -5.46
C CYS A 25 4.99 -5.81 -4.18
N PHE A 26 4.98 -6.78 -3.26
CA PHE A 26 5.73 -6.76 -2.01
C PHE A 26 6.86 -7.77 -2.09
N GLY A 27 8.07 -7.36 -1.72
CA GLY A 27 9.22 -8.24 -1.54
C GLY A 27 9.74 -8.17 -0.10
N ASP A 28 10.86 -8.83 0.17
CA ASP A 28 11.46 -8.81 1.52
C ASP A 28 12.17 -7.49 1.86
N THR A 29 12.48 -6.67 0.85
CA THR A 29 13.26 -5.42 1.00
C THR A 29 12.52 -4.17 0.53
N GLY A 30 11.27 -4.28 0.11
CA GLY A 30 10.48 -3.13 -0.33
C GLY A 30 9.19 -3.53 -1.01
N TYR A 31 8.47 -2.51 -1.49
CA TYR A 31 7.27 -2.71 -2.30
C TYR A 31 7.13 -1.64 -3.38
N ILE A 32 6.30 -1.94 -4.37
CA ILE A 32 5.79 -0.95 -5.32
C ILE A 32 4.28 -1.07 -5.38
N LEU A 33 3.58 0.07 -5.32
CA LEU A 33 2.13 0.18 -5.42
C LEU A 33 1.78 1.18 -6.52
N LEU A 34 0.93 0.78 -7.46
CA LEU A 34 0.31 1.64 -8.45
C LEU A 34 -1.19 1.71 -8.21
N ILE A 35 -1.74 2.92 -8.30
CA ILE A 35 -3.16 3.21 -8.15
C ILE A 35 -3.58 4.14 -9.28
N SER A 36 -4.76 3.92 -9.86
CA SER A 36 -5.35 4.82 -10.84
C SER A 36 -6.85 4.99 -10.61
N ASP A 37 -7.34 6.21 -10.78
CA ASP A 37 -8.78 6.53 -10.85
C ASP A 37 -9.27 6.61 -12.30
N LEU A 38 -8.50 6.01 -13.24
CA LEU A 38 -8.68 6.08 -14.69
C LEU A 38 -8.46 7.47 -15.31
N SER A 39 -8.26 8.52 -14.51
CA SER A 39 -7.92 9.87 -14.96
C SER A 39 -6.45 10.22 -14.68
N SER A 40 -5.90 9.67 -13.61
CA SER A 40 -4.53 9.87 -13.16
C SER A 40 -3.97 8.56 -12.63
N VAL A 41 -2.64 8.46 -12.59
CA VAL A 41 -1.93 7.33 -12.02
C VAL A 41 -0.99 7.84 -10.94
N TRP A 42 -0.98 7.16 -9.80
CA TRP A 42 -0.05 7.42 -8.71
C TRP A 42 0.77 6.18 -8.42
N CYS A 43 2.02 6.39 -8.04
CA CYS A 43 2.91 5.32 -7.64
C CYS A 43 3.57 5.65 -6.30
N GLU A 44 3.82 4.60 -5.53
CA GLU A 44 4.80 4.62 -4.45
C GLU A 44 5.76 3.45 -4.63
N SER A 45 7.05 3.72 -4.50
CA SER A 45 8.09 2.72 -4.32
C SER A 45 8.77 3.01 -2.99
N ALA A 46 8.82 2.01 -2.11
CA ALA A 46 9.44 2.13 -0.80
C ALA A 46 10.42 0.97 -0.60
N ASP A 47 11.66 1.31 -0.27
CA ASP A 47 12.70 0.36 0.08
C ASP A 47 12.70 0.03 1.58
N ALA A 48 13.67 -0.78 2.01
CA ALA A 48 13.74 -1.26 3.37
C ALA A 48 14.00 -0.13 4.38
N GLU A 49 14.72 0.92 3.98
CA GLU A 49 15.01 2.07 4.84
C GLU A 49 13.73 2.89 5.05
N ALA A 50 13.05 3.25 3.96
CA ALA A 50 11.80 3.99 4.01
C ALA A 50 10.74 3.23 4.82
N VAL A 51 10.64 1.91 4.64
CA VAL A 51 9.72 1.07 5.41
C VAL A 51 10.11 1.00 6.88
N GLY A 52 11.41 0.84 7.17
CA GLY A 52 11.94 0.80 8.53
C GLY A 52 11.70 2.11 9.29
N GLN A 53 11.84 3.26 8.63
CA GLN A 53 11.58 4.55 9.23
C GLN A 53 10.09 4.77 9.47
N ARG A 54 9.26 4.55 8.45
CA ARG A 54 7.81 4.75 8.53
C ARG A 54 7.14 3.82 9.54
N SER A 55 7.58 2.56 9.62
CA SER A 55 7.07 1.61 10.61
C SER A 55 7.29 2.09 12.05
N LYS A 56 8.47 2.64 12.37
CA LYS A 56 8.77 3.20 13.70
C LYS A 56 7.93 4.44 14.01
N GLU A 57 7.71 5.29 13.03
CA GLU A 57 6.90 6.51 13.18
C GLU A 57 5.43 6.20 13.45
N LEU A 58 4.85 5.29 12.68
CA LEU A 58 3.42 4.96 12.73
C LEU A 58 3.08 3.93 13.81
N ASN A 59 4.01 3.02 14.12
CA ASN A 59 3.78 1.89 15.01
C ASN A 59 4.79 1.87 16.16
N LYS A 60 4.83 2.95 16.95
CA LYS A 60 5.83 3.17 18.03
C LYS A 60 5.97 2.05 19.08
N ARG A 61 4.98 1.17 19.19
CA ARG A 61 4.97 0.04 20.14
C ARG A 61 5.33 -1.30 19.50
N LEU A 62 5.42 -1.36 18.16
CA LEU A 62 5.78 -2.56 17.43
C LEU A 62 7.28 -2.55 17.14
N THR A 63 7.95 -3.65 17.48
CA THR A 63 9.35 -3.90 17.10
C THR A 63 9.37 -5.17 16.27
N ALA A 64 9.65 -5.03 14.98
CA ALA A 64 9.77 -6.17 14.07
C ALA A 64 10.75 -5.83 12.94
N HIS A 65 11.28 -6.86 12.29
CA HIS A 65 12.08 -6.69 11.09
C HIS A 65 11.24 -6.11 9.94
N VAL A 66 11.90 -5.36 9.06
CA VAL A 66 11.28 -4.75 7.87
C VAL A 66 10.56 -5.78 7.01
N SER A 67 11.15 -6.96 6.80
CA SER A 67 10.52 -8.05 6.03
C SER A 67 9.22 -8.55 6.67
N SER A 68 9.09 -8.52 8.00
CA SER A 68 7.84 -8.85 8.70
C SER A 68 6.77 -7.78 8.48
N PHE A 69 7.16 -6.49 8.46
CA PHE A 69 6.24 -5.40 8.10
C PHE A 69 5.79 -5.52 6.65
N LEU A 70 6.70 -5.79 5.72
CA LEU A 70 6.37 -5.97 4.30
C LEU A 70 5.42 -7.14 4.07
N ARG A 71 5.69 -8.29 4.69
CA ARG A 71 4.78 -9.45 4.66
C ARG A 71 3.42 -9.12 5.27
N ARG A 72 3.38 -8.31 6.32
CA ARG A 72 2.12 -7.85 6.90
C ARG A 72 1.34 -6.97 5.92
N LEU A 73 2.01 -6.04 5.24
CA LEU A 73 1.36 -5.18 4.23
C LEU A 73 0.82 -6.00 3.06
N ASP A 74 1.58 -6.99 2.58
CA ASP A 74 1.13 -7.93 1.57
C ASP A 74 -0.14 -8.67 2.02
N ASN A 75 -0.13 -9.24 3.23
CA ASN A 75 -1.30 -9.93 3.78
C ASN A 75 -2.55 -9.04 3.93
N LEU A 76 -2.37 -7.73 4.07
CA LEU A 76 -3.48 -6.76 4.14
C LEU A 76 -3.99 -6.38 2.73
N MET A 77 -3.08 -6.20 1.77
CA MET A 77 -3.39 -5.73 0.43
C MET A 77 -3.84 -6.86 -0.51
N SER A 78 -3.26 -8.05 -0.40
CA SER A 78 -3.55 -9.20 -1.28
C SER A 78 -5.04 -9.58 -1.31
N PRO A 79 -5.76 -9.71 -0.16
CA PRO A 79 -7.19 -9.98 -0.19
C PRO A 79 -8.01 -8.87 -0.86
N LEU A 80 -7.64 -7.61 -0.61
CA LEU A 80 -8.27 -6.45 -1.26
C LEU A 80 -8.07 -6.51 -2.78
N LEU A 81 -6.84 -6.76 -3.25
CA LEU A 81 -6.51 -6.87 -4.68
C LEU A 81 -7.12 -8.12 -5.32
N ALA A 82 -7.46 -9.15 -4.54
CA ALA A 82 -8.22 -10.31 -5.01
C ALA A 82 -9.75 -10.05 -5.04
N GLY A 83 -10.21 -8.83 -4.72
CA GLY A 83 -11.63 -8.48 -4.65
C GLY A 83 -12.36 -9.09 -3.43
N ARG A 84 -11.61 -9.48 -2.40
CA ARG A 84 -12.11 -10.11 -1.16
C ARG A 84 -11.55 -9.38 0.06
N PRO A 85 -11.90 -8.10 0.26
CA PRO A 85 -11.34 -7.31 1.36
C PRO A 85 -11.69 -7.91 2.72
N ASP A 86 -10.75 -7.85 3.65
CA ASP A 86 -10.96 -8.27 5.03
C ASP A 86 -11.72 -7.18 5.80
N SER A 87 -12.85 -7.55 6.41
CA SER A 87 -13.65 -6.68 7.27
C SER A 87 -12.89 -6.09 8.46
N ALA A 88 -11.82 -6.75 8.92
CA ALA A 88 -10.97 -6.27 10.01
C ALA A 88 -9.95 -5.20 9.57
N THR A 89 -9.84 -4.95 8.26
CA THR A 89 -8.92 -3.95 7.70
C THR A 89 -9.69 -2.79 7.11
N SER A 90 -9.45 -1.60 7.65
CA SER A 90 -10.01 -0.35 7.16
C SER A 90 -9.04 0.33 6.21
N PHE A 91 -9.54 0.70 5.02
CA PHE A 91 -8.82 1.52 4.06
C PHE A 91 -9.51 2.86 3.88
N SER A 92 -8.71 3.92 3.74
CA SER A 92 -9.20 5.26 3.42
C SER A 92 -8.17 5.98 2.54
N CYS A 93 -8.63 6.87 1.67
CA CYS A 93 -7.74 7.67 0.85
C CYS A 93 -7.98 9.16 1.05
N HIS A 94 -6.92 9.95 0.87
CA HIS A 94 -6.97 11.39 0.85
C HIS A 94 -6.21 11.92 -0.36
N ARG A 95 -6.89 12.68 -1.22
CA ARG A 95 -6.28 13.35 -2.38
C ARG A 95 -5.77 14.71 -1.93
N ALA A 96 -4.52 15.02 -2.21
CA ALA A 96 -3.93 16.35 -2.03
C ALA A 96 -3.35 16.84 -3.36
N ALA A 97 -3.09 18.15 -3.47
CA ALA A 97 -2.57 18.75 -4.71
C ALA A 97 -1.27 18.11 -5.23
N GLY A 98 -0.49 17.46 -4.36
CA GLY A 98 0.77 16.80 -4.71
C GLY A 98 0.72 15.27 -4.81
N GLY A 99 -0.43 14.61 -4.60
CA GLY A 99 -0.49 13.15 -4.63
C GLY A 99 -1.70 12.51 -3.97
N LEU A 100 -1.60 11.20 -3.74
CA LEU A 100 -2.62 10.35 -3.13
C LEU A 100 -2.05 9.69 -1.88
N SER A 101 -2.64 9.95 -0.73
CA SER A 101 -2.31 9.25 0.51
C SER A 101 -3.33 8.14 0.77
N LEU A 102 -2.86 6.91 0.94
CA LEU A 102 -3.69 5.77 1.32
C LEU A 102 -3.39 5.35 2.76
N ARG A 103 -4.39 5.40 3.63
CA ARG A 103 -4.26 4.95 5.01
C ARG A 103 -4.89 3.58 5.20
N VAL A 104 -4.13 2.68 5.79
CA VAL A 104 -4.52 1.34 6.22
C VAL A 104 -4.51 1.28 7.74
N ARG A 105 -5.61 0.78 8.31
CA ARG A 105 -5.74 0.48 9.73
C ARG A 105 -6.16 -0.97 9.90
N SER A 106 -5.44 -1.72 10.70
CA SER A 106 -5.79 -3.10 11.04
C SER A 106 -5.33 -3.42 12.47
N GLU A 107 -5.47 -4.67 12.88
CA GLU A 107 -4.95 -5.17 14.15
C GLU A 107 -3.94 -6.30 13.92
N LEU A 108 -2.85 -6.29 14.67
CA LEU A 108 -1.85 -7.34 14.73
C LEU A 108 -1.73 -7.85 16.18
N SER A 109 -2.31 -9.03 16.45
CA SER A 109 -2.26 -9.69 17.76
C SER A 109 -2.74 -8.80 18.93
N GLY A 110 -3.89 -8.15 18.80
CA GLY A 110 -4.41 -7.23 19.81
C GLY A 110 -3.83 -5.81 19.77
N LEU A 111 -2.82 -5.56 18.93
CA LEU A 111 -2.20 -4.24 18.81
C LEU A 111 -2.66 -3.54 17.53
N PRO A 112 -2.97 -2.24 17.58
CA PRO A 112 -3.33 -1.50 16.39
C PRO A 112 -2.12 -1.38 15.46
N PHE A 113 -2.36 -1.60 14.17
CA PHE A 113 -1.38 -1.50 13.10
C PHE A 113 -1.81 -0.42 12.10
N TYR A 114 -0.89 0.50 11.81
CA TYR A 114 -1.11 1.63 10.92
C TYR A 114 -0.09 1.62 9.78
N TRP A 115 -0.56 1.95 8.58
CA TRP A 115 0.30 2.24 7.45
C TRP A 115 -0.29 3.36 6.60
N ASP A 116 0.52 4.33 6.21
CA ASP A 116 0.15 5.35 5.25
C ASP A 116 1.05 5.15 4.01
N PHE A 117 0.47 4.86 2.84
CA PHE A 117 1.15 4.91 1.55
C PHE A 117 1.12 6.35 1.04
N HIS A 118 2.26 6.86 0.57
CA HIS A 118 2.41 8.20 0.05
C HIS A 118 2.69 8.13 -1.45
N CYS A 119 1.63 8.09 -2.24
CA CYS A 119 1.73 7.92 -3.68
C CYS A 119 1.87 9.28 -4.37
N CYS A 120 2.92 9.45 -5.17
CA CYS A 120 3.13 10.62 -6.01
C CYS A 120 2.57 10.35 -7.42
N PRO A 121 2.27 11.40 -8.22
CA PRO A 121 1.93 11.20 -9.64
C PRO A 121 2.98 10.31 -10.32
N ALA A 122 2.51 9.26 -10.99
CA ALA A 122 3.39 8.30 -11.62
C ALA A 122 4.08 8.93 -12.84
N PRO A 123 5.39 8.73 -13.06
CA PRO A 123 6.08 9.26 -14.23
C PRO A 123 5.52 8.63 -15.50
N VAL A 124 5.56 9.36 -16.62
CA VAL A 124 4.93 8.96 -17.90
C VAL A 124 5.39 7.58 -18.40
N GLU A 125 6.60 7.14 -18.02
CA GLU A 125 7.17 5.83 -18.39
C GLU A 125 6.62 4.62 -17.59
N THR A 126 5.80 4.86 -16.57
CA THR A 126 5.28 3.80 -15.67
C THR A 126 3.90 3.24 -16.03
N VAL A 127 3.37 3.62 -17.20
CA VAL A 127 2.05 3.20 -17.71
C VAL A 127 2.20 2.18 -18.83
#